data_AF-A0A7C4YLD7-F1
#
_entry.id   AF-A0A7C4YLD7-F1
#
_cell.length_a   1.000
_cell.length_b   1.000
_cell.length_c   1.000
_cell.angle_alpha   90.00
_cell.angle_beta   90.00
_cell.angle_gamma   90.00
#
_symmetry.space_group_name_H-M   'P 1'
#
loop_
_entity.id
_entity.type
_entity.pdbx_description
1 polymer ?
#
loop_
_entity_poly.entity_id
_entity_poly.type
_entity_poly.pdbx_seq_one_letter_code
_entity_poly.pdbx_strand_id
1 'polypeptide(L)' 'WSLERITLVDKNILRIGVYEMLYEEDVPPLVAIDEAIELGKKYGSEESSDFINGILDSIYKSHYKKESVNEG' A
#
# COMPACT_ATOMS: atom_id res chain seq x y z
N TRP A 1 -13.47 -6.45 5.16
CA TRP A 1 -12.56 -6.38 6.33
C TRP A 1 -12.99 -5.23 7.22
N SER A 2 -13.22 -5.45 8.52
CA SER A 2 -13.49 -4.36 9.47
C SER A 2 -12.17 -3.72 9.89
N LEU A 3 -12.06 -2.39 9.79
CA LEU A 3 -10.90 -1.60 10.23
C LEU A 3 -10.46 -1.89 11.67
N GLU A 4 -11.37 -2.42 12.49
CA GLU A 4 -11.18 -2.78 13.89
C GLU A 4 -10.27 -4.01 14.12
N ARG A 5 -9.90 -4.77 13.08
CA ARG A 5 -9.03 -5.96 13.19
C ARG A 5 -7.64 -5.79 12.56
N ILE A 6 -7.24 -4.59 12.18
CA ILE A 6 -5.90 -4.36 11.64
C ILE A 6 -4.89 -4.35 12.79
N THR A 7 -3.85 -5.17 12.70
CA THR A 7 -2.78 -5.16 13.69
C THR A 7 -2.08 -3.80 13.71
N LEU A 8 -1.46 -3.43 14.83
CA LEU A 8 -0.69 -2.18 14.89
C LEU A 8 0.45 -2.16 13.87
N VAL A 9 1.02 -3.33 13.55
CA VAL A 9 2.09 -3.47 12.57
C VAL A 9 1.56 -3.18 11.17
N ASP A 10 0.53 -3.90 10.71
CA ASP A 10 -0.04 -3.70 9.38
C ASP A 10 -0.52 -2.27 9.17
N LYS A 11 -1.10 -1.66 10.20
CA LYS A 11 -1.54 -0.27 10.16
C LYS A 11 -0.40 0.71 9.92
N ASN A 12 0.76 0.50 10.54
CA ASN A 12 1.92 1.38 10.35
C ASN A 12 2.59 1.11 9.00
N ILE A 13 2.67 -0.14 8.55
CA ILE A 13 3.17 -0.47 7.22
C ILE A 13 2.32 0.18 6.14
N LEU A 14 0.99 0.07 6.23
CA LEU A 14 0.07 0.73 5.30
C LEU A 14 0.25 2.25 5.29
N ARG A 15 0.49 2.89 6.44
CA ARG A 15 0.75 4.33 6.50
C ARG A 15 2.02 4.73 5.76
N ILE A 16 3.10 3.96 5.94
CA ILE A 16 4.38 4.19 5.26
C ILE A 16 4.19 4.00 3.75
N GLY A 17 3.66 2.84 3.34
CA GLY A 17 3.46 2.54 1.92
C GLY A 17 2.54 3.54 1.22
N VAL A 18 1.45 4.00 1.87
CA VAL A 18 0.59 5.05 1.31
C VAL A 18 1.29 6.40 1.25
N TYR A 19 2.07 6.75 2.27
CA TYR A 19 2.82 8.01 2.27
C TYR A 19 3.83 8.04 1.11
N GLU A 20 4.68 7.03 1.02
CA GLU A 20 5.71 6.94 -0.03
C GLU A 20 5.07 6.91 -1.42
N MET A 21 4.02 6.11 -1.60
CA MET A 21 3.34 5.97 -2.88
C MET A 21 2.69 7.28 -3.38
N LEU A 22 2.25 8.18 -2.50
CA LEU A 22 1.45 9.36 -2.88
C LEU A 22 2.20 10.69 -2.75
N TYR A 23 3.25 10.76 -1.95
CA TYR A 23 3.87 12.02 -1.57
C TYR A 23 5.40 12.04 -1.71
N GLU A 24 6.04 10.89 -1.95
CA GLU A 24 7.49 10.82 -2.11
C GLU A 24 7.87 10.74 -3.59
N GLU A 25 8.35 11.85 -4.15
CA GLU A 25 8.65 11.97 -5.59
C GLU A 25 9.82 11.07 -6.02
N ASP A 26 10.74 10.77 -5.10
CA ASP A 26 11.91 9.93 -5.36
C ASP A 26 11.62 8.42 -5.28
N VAL A 27 10.40 8.03 -4.88
CA VAL A 27 10.02 6.61 -4.72
C VAL A 27 8.95 6.23 -5.74
N PRO A 28 9.26 5.35 -6.70
CA PRO A 28 8.24 4.85 -7.63
C PRO A 28 7.09 4.15 -6.87
N PRO A 29 5.82 4.41 -7.21
CA PRO A 29 4.65 3.84 -6.51
C PRO A 29 4.67 2.32 -6.36
N LEU A 30 5.10 1.60 -7.40
CA LEU A 30 5.20 0.14 -7.38
C LEU A 30 6.30 -0.36 -6.43
N VAL A 31 7.39 0.39 -6.29
CA VAL A 31 8.46 0.07 -5.33
C VAL A 31 7.96 0.26 -3.90
N ALA A 32 7.24 1.34 -3.61
CA ALA A 32 6.62 1.54 -2.30
C ALA A 32 5.66 0.40 -1.92
N ILE A 33 4.92 -0.15 -2.89
CA ILE A 33 4.05 -1.31 -2.68
C ILE A 33 4.88 -2.56 -2.35
N ASP A 34 5.90 -2.87 -3.16
CA ASP A 34 6.75 -4.05 -2.97
C ASP A 34 7.46 -4.02 -1.60
N GLU A 35 8.02 -2.88 -1.20
CA GLU A 35 8.70 -2.73 0.09
C GLU A 35 7.72 -2.87 1.28
N ALA A 36 6.51 -2.33 1.16
CA ALA A 36 5.47 -2.51 2.18
C ALA A 36 5.05 -3.98 2.33
N ILE A 37 5.00 -4.74 1.23
CA ILE A 37 4.71 -6.18 1.25
C ILE A 37 5.83 -6.95 1.97
N GLU A 38 7.10 -6.61 1.70
CA GLU A 38 8.25 -7.22 2.38
C GLU A 38 8.27 -6.92 3.88
N LEU A 39 7.90 -5.70 4.30
CA LEU A 39 7.69 -5.36 5.70
C LEU A 39 6.57 -6.21 6.33
N GLY A 40 5.50 -6.45 5.58
CA GLY A 40 4.38 -7.31 5.99
C GLY A 40 4.83 -8.75 6.24
N LYS A 41 5.63 -9.32 5.34
CA LYS A 41 6.22 -10.66 5.50
C LYS A 41 7.16 -10.74 6.70
N LYS A 42 7.93 -9.68 6.95
CA LYS A 42 8.97 -9.67 7.99
C LYS A 42 8.42 -9.46 9.40
N TYR A 43 7.40 -8.62 9.56
CA TYR A 43 6.93 -8.17 10.88
C TYR A 43 5.46 -8.47 11.16
N GLY A 44 4.68 -8.83 10.14
CA GLY A 44 3.25 -9.12 10.25
C GLY A 44 2.95 -10.59 10.56
N SER A 45 1.69 -10.95 10.35
CA SER A 45 1.18 -12.32 10.37
C SER A 45 1.33 -13.00 9.00
N GLU A 46 1.01 -14.29 8.90
CA GLU A 46 0.99 -15.02 7.62
C GLU A 46 0.07 -14.37 6.58
N GLU A 47 -1.00 -13.69 7.00
CA GLU A 47 -1.96 -13.02 6.10
C GLU A 47 -1.56 -11.56 5.78
N SER A 48 -0.53 -11.01 6.42
CA SER A 48 -0.21 -9.58 6.34
C SER A 48 0.24 -9.15 4.96
N SER A 49 1.07 -9.94 4.27
CA SER A 49 1.56 -9.58 2.93
C SER A 49 0.43 -9.43 1.92
N ASP A 50 -0.51 -10.37 1.94
CA ASP A 50 -1.65 -10.38 1.01
C ASP A 50 -2.65 -9.27 1.34
N PHE A 51 -2.87 -9.04 2.64
CA PHE A 51 -3.70 -7.94 3.11
C PHE A 51 -3.12 -6.56 2.70
N ILE A 52 -1.83 -6.33 2.95
CA ILE A 52 -1.15 -5.08 2.59
C ILE A 52 -1.16 -4.88 1.08
N ASN A 53 -0.80 -5.92 0.31
CA ASN A 53 -0.84 -5.89 -1.14
C ASN A 53 -2.23 -5.46 -1.63
N GLY A 54 -3.29 -6.15 -1.20
CA GLY A 54 -4.66 -5.85 -1.63
C GLY A 54 -5.12 -4.42 -1.35
N ILE A 55 -4.75 -3.84 -0.22
CA ILE A 55 -5.11 -2.46 0.13
C ILE A 55 -4.32 -1.45 -0.71
N LEU A 56 -2.99 -1.60 -0.81
CA LEU A 56 -2.16 -0.66 -1.55
C LEU A 56 -2.45 -0.71 -3.06
N ASP A 57 -2.70 -1.90 -3.62
CA ASP A 57 -3.13 -2.07 -5.01
C ASP A 57 -4.44 -1.33 -5.30
N SER A 58 -5.39 -1.37 -4.36
CA SER A 58 -6.68 -0.68 -4.50
C SER A 58 -6.50 0.84 -4.52
N ILE A 59 -5.58 1.37 -3.69
CA ILE A 59 -5.25 2.79 -3.64
C ILE A 59 -4.51 3.20 -4.91
N TYR A 60 -3.50 2.43 -5.34
CA TYR A 60 -2.75 2.64 -6.58
C TYR A 60 -3.68 2.73 -7.79
N LYS A 61 -4.58 1.76 -7.95
CA LYS A 61 -5.58 1.76 -9.03
C LYS A 61 -6.55 2.95 -8.92
N SER A 62 -6.84 3.44 -7.72
CA SER A 62 -7.75 4.58 -7.55
C SER A 62 -7.08 5.92 -7.86
N HIS A 63 -5.78 6.05 -7.57
CA HIS A 63 -5.03 7.29 -7.74
C HIS A 63 -4.46 7.42 -9.15
N TYR A 64 -3.76 6.39 -9.64
CA TYR A 64 -3.03 6.44 -10.91
C TYR A 64 -3.84 6.02 -12.14
N LYS A 65 -4.91 5.22 -11.97
CA LYS A 65 -5.82 4.89 -13.09
C LYS A 65 -6.80 6.03 -13.43
N LYS A 66 -6.90 7.04 -12.55
CA LYS A 66 -7.73 8.24 -12.78
C LYS A 66 -7.02 9.27 -13.66
N GLU A 67 -5.69 9.35 -13.60
CA GLU A 67 -4.91 10.31 -14.41
C GLU A 67 -4.89 9.93 -15.90
N SER A 68 -4.85 8.65 -16.23
CA SER A 68 -4.85 8.15 -17.62
C SER A 68 -6.18 8.31 -18.37
N VAL A 69 -7.26 8.78 -17.73
CA VAL A 69 -8.57 9.00 -18.35
C VAL A 69 -8.88 10.49 -18.56
N ASN A 70 -8.15 11.41 -17.91
CA ASN A 70 -8.43 12.85 -17.95
C ASN A 70 -7.62 13.63 -19.01
N GLU A 71 -6.83 12.95 -19.84
CA GLU A 71 -6.09 13.57 -20.97
C GLU A 71 -6.75 13.34 -22.35
N GLY A 72 -8.04 12.97 -22.39
CA GLY A 72 -8.82 12.73 -23.61
C GLY A 72 -9.84 13.81 -23.93
#